data_AF-A0A932LD30-F1
#
_entry.id   AF-A0A932LD30-F1
#
_cell.length_a   1.000
_cell.length_b   1.000
_cell.length_c   1.000
_cell.angle_alpha   90.00
_cell.angle_beta   90.00
_cell.angle_gamma   90.00
#
_symmetry.space_group_name_H-M   'P 1'
#
loop_
_entity.id
_entity.type
_entity.pdbx_description
1 polymer ?
#
loop_
_entity_poly.entity_id
_entity_poly.type
_entity_poly.pdbx_seq_one_letter_code
_entity_poly.pdbx_strand_id
1 'polypeptide(L)'
;MPLQRSSSAAEERRRATNYPLSRWYLRPLALGLAVWLTPSKVRPVHLTLAGLAAGCAAALLVSMSPSGSLLAGCLVLLAWFFDRADGQLARRQGTSTPFGAWLDANVDELVDVAWHAAIAVGMASTTFSSWPWVALAGFLA
;
A
#
# COMPACT_ATOMS: atom_id res chain seq x y z
N MET A 1 2.23 25.28 27.42
CA MET A 1 1.00 24.60 26.94
C MET A 1 1.38 23.22 26.37
N PRO A 2 1.42 22.13 27.17
CA PRO A 2 1.99 20.84 26.78
C PRO A 2 0.95 19.69 26.75
N LEU A 3 -0.09 19.77 25.91
CA LEU A 3 -1.19 18.78 25.91
C LEU A 3 -1.32 17.92 24.64
N GLN A 4 -0.44 18.07 23.64
CA GLN A 4 -0.55 17.32 22.37
C GLN A 4 0.23 15.99 22.32
N ARG A 5 1.13 15.70 23.28
CA ARG A 5 1.96 14.49 23.24
C ARG A 5 1.30 13.23 23.78
N SER A 6 0.22 13.34 24.57
CA SER A 6 -0.41 12.17 25.20
C SER A 6 -1.44 11.46 24.32
N SER A 7 -2.09 12.15 23.38
CA SER A 7 -3.07 11.54 22.47
C SER A 7 -2.39 10.67 21.40
N SER A 8 -1.33 11.17 20.75
CA SER A 8 -0.68 10.46 19.64
C SER A 8 -0.06 9.11 20.06
N ALA A 9 0.58 9.04 21.23
CA ALA A 9 1.22 7.82 21.72
C ALA A 9 0.19 6.74 22.13
N ALA A 10 -0.97 7.15 22.66
CA ALA A 10 -2.06 6.25 23.00
C ALA A 10 -2.75 5.70 21.74
N GLU A 11 -2.94 6.54 20.72
CA GLU A 11 -3.51 6.18 19.43
C GLU A 11 -2.59 5.26 18.61
N GLU A 12 -1.28 5.52 18.69
CA GLU A 12 -0.25 4.71 18.05
C GLU A 12 -0.09 3.34 18.75
N ARG A 13 -0.24 3.27 20.09
CA ARG A 13 -0.41 2.01 20.82
C ARG A 13 -1.69 1.27 20.40
N ARG A 14 -2.80 1.97 20.20
CA ARG A 14 -4.09 1.38 19.81
C ARG A 14 -4.05 0.81 18.38
N ARG A 15 -3.48 1.54 17.42
CA ARG A 15 -3.21 1.05 16.06
C ARG A 15 -2.22 -0.12 16.05
N ALA A 16 -1.22 -0.09 16.91
CA ALA A 16 -0.25 -1.18 17.07
C ALA A 16 -0.88 -2.47 17.59
N THR A 17 -1.85 -2.37 18.51
CA THR A 17 -2.59 -3.53 19.04
C THR A 17 -3.53 -4.12 17.97
N ASN A 18 -4.11 -3.29 17.10
CA ASN A 18 -5.11 -3.73 16.13
C ASN A 18 -4.55 -4.45 14.88
N TYR A 19 -3.24 -4.36 14.58
CA TYR A 19 -2.65 -5.01 13.39
C TYR A 19 -1.34 -5.75 13.68
N PRO A 20 -1.38 -6.86 14.43
CA PRO A 20 -0.19 -7.55 14.94
C PRO A 20 0.76 -8.04 13.84
N LEU A 21 0.25 -8.55 12.71
CA LEU A 21 1.08 -9.09 11.61
C LEU A 21 1.85 -8.00 10.85
N SER A 22 1.19 -6.87 10.59
CA SER A 22 1.80 -5.73 9.86
C SER A 22 2.99 -5.10 10.61
N ARG A 23 3.14 -5.41 11.90
CA ARG A 23 4.17 -4.85 12.76
C ARG A 23 5.56 -5.45 12.53
N TRP A 24 5.64 -6.68 12.02
CA TRP A 24 6.88 -7.46 12.06
C TRP A 24 7.60 -7.59 10.72
N TYR A 25 6.89 -7.61 9.59
CA TYR A 25 7.52 -7.92 8.29
C TYR A 25 8.10 -6.71 7.55
N LEU A 26 7.32 -5.63 7.36
CA LEU A 26 7.74 -4.52 6.49
C LEU A 26 8.23 -3.28 7.25
N ARG A 27 7.84 -3.13 8.53
CA ARG A 27 8.16 -1.94 9.32
C ARG A 27 9.66 -1.65 9.49
N PRO A 28 10.54 -2.61 9.86
CA PRO A 28 11.95 -2.27 10.10
C PRO A 28 12.65 -1.85 8.81
N LEU A 29 12.33 -2.49 7.69
CA LEU A 29 12.89 -2.15 6.39
C LEU A 29 12.39 -0.78 5.90
N ALA A 30 11.08 -0.54 5.97
CA ALA A 30 10.49 0.74 5.57
C ALA A 30 11.00 1.89 6.44
N LEU A 31 11.20 1.63 7.74
CA LEU A 31 11.81 2.59 8.65
C LEU A 31 13.26 2.88 8.28
N GLY A 32 14.05 1.84 7.97
CA GLY A 32 15.44 1.99 7.53
C GLY A 32 15.55 2.86 6.28
N LEU A 33 14.70 2.61 5.27
CA LEU A 33 14.62 3.43 4.07
C LEU A 33 14.21 4.87 4.40
N ALA A 34 13.19 5.08 5.23
CA ALA A 34 12.74 6.40 5.62
C ALA A 34 13.84 7.19 6.37
N VAL A 35 14.61 6.54 7.25
CA VAL A 35 15.78 7.15 7.92
C VAL A 35 16.80 7.60 6.89
N TRP A 36 17.15 6.71 5.97
CA TRP A 36 18.16 6.98 4.95
C TRP A 36 17.75 8.09 3.98
N LEU A 37 16.46 8.19 3.65
CA LEU A 37 15.89 9.24 2.80
C LEU A 37 15.60 10.54 3.55
N THR A 38 15.61 10.56 4.88
CA THR A 38 15.33 11.77 5.68
C THR A 38 16.20 12.97 5.29
N PRO A 39 17.55 12.86 5.14
CA PRO A 39 18.40 13.98 4.70
C PRO A 39 18.32 14.30 3.20
N SER A 40 17.59 13.49 2.41
CA SER A 40 17.51 13.66 0.96
C SER A 40 16.43 14.67 0.54
N LYS A 41 16.43 15.08 -0.74
CA LYS A 41 15.37 15.88 -1.35
C LYS A 41 14.14 15.05 -1.77
N VAL A 42 14.16 13.73 -1.53
CA VAL A 42 13.03 12.85 -1.86
C VAL A 42 11.85 13.19 -0.95
N ARG A 43 10.69 13.43 -1.57
CA ARG A 43 9.44 13.72 -0.88
C ARG A 43 8.62 12.43 -0.72
N PRO A 44 7.75 12.33 0.30
CA PRO A 44 6.87 11.19 0.50
C PRO A 44 6.06 10.82 -0.75
N VAL A 45 5.54 11.82 -1.47
CA VAL A 45 4.78 11.62 -2.71
C VAL A 45 5.52 10.80 -3.78
N HIS A 46 6.85 10.88 -3.84
CA HIS A 46 7.61 10.08 -4.80
C HIS A 46 7.56 8.59 -4.47
N LEU A 47 7.52 8.25 -3.18
CA LEU A 47 7.37 6.87 -2.71
C LEU A 47 5.94 6.39 -2.96
N THR A 48 4.92 7.21 -2.69
CA THR A 48 3.52 6.90 -3.02
C THR A 48 3.36 6.58 -4.51
N LEU A 49 3.95 7.41 -5.40
CA LEU A 49 3.91 7.18 -6.85
C LEU A 49 4.70 5.93 -7.27
N ALA A 50 5.82 5.62 -6.62
CA ALA A 50 6.56 4.39 -6.86
C ALA A 50 5.74 3.14 -6.43
N GLY A 51 5.03 3.24 -5.30
CA GLY A 51 4.09 2.21 -4.85
C GLY A 51 2.95 2.00 -5.83
N LEU A 52 2.33 3.08 -6.31
CA LEU A 52 1.30 3.03 -7.34
C LEU A 52 1.81 2.35 -8.62
N ALA A 53 2.98 2.73 -9.11
CA ALA A 53 3.57 2.12 -10.30
C ALA A 53 3.82 0.62 -10.12
N ALA A 54 4.35 0.21 -8.96
CA ALA A 54 4.55 -1.20 -8.62
C ALA A 54 3.21 -1.95 -8.52
N GLY A 55 2.19 -1.35 -7.89
CA GLY A 55 0.84 -1.91 -7.76
C GLY A 55 0.17 -2.13 -9.12
N CYS A 56 0.23 -1.14 -10.02
CA CYS A 56 -0.28 -1.26 -11.38
C CYS A 56 0.47 -2.33 -12.19
N ALA A 57 1.80 -2.38 -12.07
CA ALA A 57 2.60 -3.41 -12.73
C ALA A 57 2.26 -4.82 -12.22
N ALA A 58 2.04 -4.97 -10.90
CA ALA A 58 1.55 -6.21 -10.32
C ALA A 58 0.17 -6.61 -10.87
N ALA A 59 -0.78 -5.66 -10.93
CA ALA A 59 -2.12 -5.90 -11.48
C ALA A 59 -2.06 -6.42 -12.93
N LEU A 60 -1.23 -5.80 -13.77
CA LEU A 60 -1.03 -6.25 -15.14
C LEU A 60 -0.46 -7.67 -15.22
N LEU A 61 0.54 -8.00 -14.40
CA LEU A 61 1.11 -9.34 -14.41
C LEU A 61 0.14 -10.40 -13.86
N VAL A 62 -0.66 -10.08 -12.85
CA VAL A 62 -1.68 -10.98 -12.30
C VAL A 62 -2.75 -11.28 -13.35
N SER A 63 -3.21 -10.28 -14.10
CA SER A 63 -4.23 -10.50 -15.13
C SER A 63 -3.72 -11.36 -16.28
N MET A 64 -2.42 -11.26 -16.62
CA MET A 64 -1.79 -12.05 -17.69
C MET A 64 -1.36 -13.45 -17.25
N SER A 65 -1.09 -13.67 -15.95
CA SER A 65 -0.62 -14.95 -15.42
C SER A 65 -1.45 -15.40 -14.21
N PRO A 66 -2.67 -15.91 -14.45
CA PRO A 66 -3.62 -16.27 -13.39
C PRO A 66 -3.12 -17.43 -12.52
N SER A 67 -2.25 -18.29 -13.07
CA SER A 67 -1.59 -19.38 -12.35
C SER A 67 -0.55 -18.92 -11.32
N GLY A 68 -0.27 -17.61 -11.26
CA GLY A 68 0.67 -17.01 -10.33
C GLY A 68 1.98 -16.62 -10.99
N SER A 69 2.46 -15.42 -10.65
CA SER A 69 3.75 -14.88 -11.06
C SER A 69 4.54 -14.45 -9.83
N LEU A 70 5.75 -15.01 -9.65
CA LEU A 70 6.64 -14.61 -8.56
C LEU A 70 6.96 -13.12 -8.63
N LEU A 71 7.15 -12.59 -9.84
CA LEU A 71 7.39 -11.17 -10.06
C LEU A 71 6.19 -10.31 -9.63
N ALA A 72 4.97 -10.75 -9.92
CA ALA A 72 3.76 -10.06 -9.47
C ALA A 72 3.70 -10.00 -7.93
N GLY A 73 3.98 -11.12 -7.25
CA GLY A 73 4.06 -11.16 -5.79
C GLY A 73 5.13 -10.22 -5.22
N CYS A 74 6.31 -10.18 -5.83
CA CYS A 74 7.37 -9.24 -5.43
C CYS A 74 6.94 -7.77 -5.61
N LEU A 75 6.22 -7.45 -6.69
CA LEU A 75 5.73 -6.09 -6.93
C LEU A 75 4.61 -5.68 -5.97
N VAL A 76 3.72 -6.60 -5.58
CA VAL A 76 2.74 -6.37 -4.50
C VAL A 76 3.44 -6.02 -3.20
N LEU A 77 4.45 -6.82 -2.80
CA LEU A 77 5.24 -6.55 -1.60
C LEU A 77 5.97 -5.22 -1.68
N LEU A 78 6.46 -4.85 -2.86
CA LEU A 78 7.13 -3.58 -3.10
C LEU A 78 6.16 -2.39 -2.97
N ALA A 79 4.93 -2.52 -3.50
CA ALA A 79 3.89 -1.50 -3.36
C ALA A 79 3.57 -1.25 -1.88
N TRP A 80 3.30 -2.31 -1.12
CA TRP A 80 3.08 -2.22 0.34
C TRP A 80 4.28 -1.67 1.10
N PHE A 81 5.49 -1.98 0.65
CA PHE A 81 6.70 -1.44 1.26
C PHE A 81 6.79 0.09 1.07
N PHE A 82 6.46 0.60 -0.11
CA PHE A 82 6.50 2.03 -0.40
C PHE A 82 5.42 2.84 0.31
N ASP A 83 4.19 2.33 0.40
CA ASP A 83 3.12 2.88 1.27
C ASP A 83 3.66 3.08 2.70
N ARG A 84 4.21 2.00 3.29
CA ARG A 84 4.74 2.11 4.66
C ARG A 84 5.92 3.06 4.77
N ALA A 85 6.77 3.16 3.75
CA ALA A 85 7.93 4.03 3.76
C ALA A 85 7.55 5.51 3.61
N ASP A 86 6.54 5.84 2.81
CA ASP A 86 6.14 7.22 2.56
C ASP A 86 5.59 7.92 3.81
N GLY A 87 4.76 7.24 4.59
CA GLY A 87 4.18 7.77 5.80
C GLY A 87 5.23 7.91 6.89
N GLN A 88 6.20 6.99 6.95
CA GLN A 88 7.34 7.10 7.86
C GLN A 88 8.25 8.27 7.48
N LEU A 89 8.51 8.46 6.18
CA LEU A 89 9.32 9.57 5.67
C LEU A 89 8.63 10.91 5.94
N ALA A 90 7.32 11.02 5.71
CA ALA A 90 6.52 12.23 5.95
C ALA A 90 6.54 12.64 7.43
N ARG A 91 6.47 11.68 8.35
CA ARG A 91 6.58 11.93 9.79
C ARG A 91 7.97 12.37 10.21
N ARG A 92 9.02 11.76 9.63
CA ARG A 92 10.43 12.06 9.94
C ARG A 92 10.89 13.40 9.39
N GLN A 93 10.50 13.75 8.17
CA GLN A 93 10.84 15.04 7.55
C GLN A 93 9.95 16.19 8.07
N GLY A 94 8.88 15.91 8.83
CA GLY A 94 7.92 16.92 9.26
C GLY A 94 7.07 17.49 8.12
N THR A 95 6.96 16.76 7.01
CA THR A 95 6.28 17.16 5.77
C THR A 95 4.90 16.52 5.60
N SER A 96 4.32 16.01 6.70
CA SER A 96 2.97 15.42 6.71
C SER A 96 1.92 16.50 6.41
N THR A 97 1.08 16.27 5.39
CA THR A 97 0.02 17.21 4.98
C THR A 97 -1.32 16.51 4.84
N PRO A 98 -2.46 17.22 4.99
CA PRO A 98 -3.78 16.65 4.75
C PRO A 98 -3.95 16.14 3.31
N PHE A 99 -3.40 16.86 2.33
CA PHE A 99 -3.40 16.43 0.94
C PHE A 99 -2.60 15.14 0.73
N GLY A 100 -1.43 15.01 1.35
CA GLY A 100 -0.63 13.79 1.28
C GLY A 100 -1.37 12.58 1.85
N ALA A 101 -2.03 12.74 3.00
CA ALA A 101 -2.83 11.67 3.61
C ALA A 101 -4.07 11.31 2.77
N TRP A 102 -4.69 12.29 2.12
CA TRP A 102 -5.78 12.03 1.17
C TRP A 102 -5.28 11.27 -0.06
N LEU A 103 -4.15 11.69 -0.64
CA LEU A 103 -3.56 11.05 -1.81
C LEU A 103 -3.20 9.59 -1.53
N ASP A 104 -2.53 9.34 -0.40
CA ASP A 104 -2.17 8.01 0.11
C ASP A 104 -3.40 7.08 0.16
N ALA A 105 -4.46 7.53 0.84
CA ALA A 105 -5.71 6.76 0.94
C ALA A 105 -6.37 6.45 -0.41
N ASN A 106 -6.38 7.41 -1.34
CA ASN A 106 -6.98 7.21 -2.67
C ASN A 106 -6.12 6.28 -3.55
N VAL A 107 -4.79 6.38 -3.44
CA VAL A 107 -3.86 5.50 -4.16
C VAL A 107 -4.00 4.06 -3.66
N ASP A 108 -4.08 3.87 -2.35
CA ASP A 108 -4.31 2.56 -1.75
C ASP A 108 -5.61 1.92 -2.24
N GLU A 109 -6.72 2.67 -2.21
CA GLU A 109 -8.01 2.19 -2.70
C GLU A 109 -7.97 1.87 -4.20
N LEU A 110 -7.34 2.72 -5.01
CA LEU A 110 -7.19 2.48 -6.44
C LEU A 110 -6.39 1.21 -6.74
N VAL A 111 -5.28 0.99 -6.04
CA VAL A 111 -4.44 -0.20 -6.22
C VAL A 111 -5.18 -1.47 -5.79
N ASP A 112 -5.93 -1.41 -4.69
CA ASP A 112 -6.71 -2.55 -4.21
C ASP A 112 -7.81 -2.95 -5.20
N VAL A 113 -8.56 -1.97 -5.72
CA VAL A 113 -9.53 -2.18 -6.80
C VAL A 113 -8.86 -2.77 -8.05
N ALA A 114 -7.68 -2.26 -8.44
CA ALA A 114 -6.95 -2.74 -9.60
C ALA A 114 -6.52 -4.21 -9.44
N TRP A 115 -6.08 -4.63 -8.25
CA TRP A 115 -5.73 -6.03 -7.99
C TRP A 115 -6.93 -6.96 -8.04
N HIS A 116 -8.05 -6.58 -7.42
CA HIS A 116 -9.28 -7.36 -7.47
C HIS A 116 -9.79 -7.49 -8.92
N ALA A 117 -9.76 -6.41 -9.69
CA ALA A 117 -10.13 -6.42 -11.10
C ALA A 117 -9.19 -7.31 -11.93
N ALA A 118 -7.87 -7.23 -11.69
CA ALA A 118 -6.88 -8.06 -12.37
C ALA A 118 -7.09 -9.55 -12.13
N ILE A 119 -7.37 -9.94 -10.88
CA ILE A 119 -7.69 -11.32 -10.51
C ILE A 119 -8.97 -11.76 -11.22
N ALA A 120 -10.01 -10.92 -11.21
CA ALA A 120 -11.28 -11.23 -11.86
C ALA A 120 -11.10 -11.47 -13.37
N VAL A 121 -10.37 -10.60 -14.06
CA VAL A 121 -10.04 -10.73 -15.48
C VAL A 121 -9.23 -12.01 -15.75
N GLY A 122 -8.18 -12.26 -14.97
CA GLY A 122 -7.32 -13.43 -15.12
C GLY A 122 -8.08 -14.75 -14.91
N MET A 123 -8.93 -14.81 -13.90
CA MET A 123 -9.72 -16.01 -13.60
C MET A 123 -10.87 -16.23 -14.60
N ALA A 124 -11.53 -15.15 -15.04
CA ALA A 124 -12.59 -15.24 -16.04
C ALA A 124 -12.06 -15.77 -17.39
N SER A 125 -10.85 -15.36 -17.78
CA SER A 125 -10.22 -15.79 -19.03
C SER A 125 -9.79 -17.27 -19.05
N THR A 126 -9.63 -17.89 -17.87
CA THR A 126 -9.19 -19.29 -17.74
C THR A 126 -10.33 -20.26 -17.40
N THR A 127 -11.35 -19.80 -16.67
CA THR A 127 -12.40 -20.67 -16.10
C THR A 127 -13.70 -20.66 -16.91
N PHE A 128 -13.88 -19.73 -17.87
CA PHE A 128 -15.15 -19.50 -18.59
C PHE A 128 -16.37 -19.36 -17.67
N SER A 129 -16.14 -18.75 -16.49
CA SER A 129 -17.10 -18.62 -15.41
C SER A 129 -17.39 -17.16 -15.12
N SER A 130 -18.62 -16.83 -14.73
CA SER A 130 -19.03 -15.48 -14.33
C SER A 130 -18.72 -15.16 -12.86
N TRP A 131 -18.39 -16.16 -12.04
CA TRP A 131 -18.11 -16.00 -10.62
C TRP A 131 -17.03 -14.94 -10.29
N PRO A 132 -15.92 -14.81 -11.05
CA PRO A 132 -14.93 -13.76 -10.78
C PRO A 132 -15.49 -12.34 -10.91
N TRP A 133 -16.41 -12.11 -11.85
CA TRP A 133 -17.07 -10.81 -12.02
C TRP A 133 -18.07 -10.52 -10.91
N VAL A 134 -18.79 -11.55 -10.44
CA VAL A 134 -19.68 -11.43 -9.28
C VAL A 134 -18.89 -11.09 -8.02
N ALA A 135 -17.73 -11.73 -7.81
CA ALA A 135 -16.85 -11.41 -6.70
C ALA A 135 -16.33 -9.96 -6.77
N LEU A 136 -15.93 -9.50 -7.96
CA LEU A 136 -15.52 -8.10 -8.16
C LEU A 136 -16.66 -7.12 -7.88
N ALA A 137 -17.87 -7.39 -8.39
CA ALA A 137 -19.03 -6.54 -8.14
C ALA A 137 -19.38 -6.51 -6.65
N GLY A 138 -19.28 -7.64 -5.94
CA GLY A 138 -19.50 -7.71 -4.50
C GLY A 138 -18.43 -6.99 -3.68
N PHE A 139 -17.20 -6.90 -4.17
CA PHE A 139 -16.14 -6.09 -3.55
C PHE A 139 -16.37 -4.58 -3.70
N LEU A 140 -16.98 -4.16 -4.82
CA LEU A 140 -17.25 -2.75 -5.13
C LEU A 140 -18.56 -2.20 -4.54
N ALA A 141 -19.41 -3.07 -3.98
CA ALA A 141 -20.75 -2.73 -3.46
C ALA A 141 -20.73 -2.46 -1.94
#